data_AF-A0A9X0HM06-F1
#
_entry.id   AF-A0A9X0HM06-F1
#
_cell.length_a   1.000
_cell.length_b   1.000
_cell.length_c   1.000
_cell.angle_alpha   90.00
_cell.angle_beta   90.00
_cell.angle_gamma   90.00
#
_symmetry.space_group_name_H-M   'P 1'
#
loop_
_entity.id
_entity.type
_entity.pdbx_description
1 polymer ?
#
loop_
_entity_poly.entity_id
_entity_poly.type
_entity_poly.pdbx_seq_one_letter_code
_entity_poly.pdbx_strand_id
1 'polypeptide(L)'
;MRKALEAGVLAAAFLLAPQVGWAQSKPLVYSSQTANSATGFAYLDTAQDAYLRQLRRENSLQHLTAHAPLARDKALLVGQWVHRLWKHSGRNEPSAPNVLTIISEAKASKNFRCVEYAKVTTDALLAWALKPACWR
;
A
#
# COMPACT_ATOMS: atom_id res chain seq x y z
N MET A 1 -18.86 85.62 -4.92
CA MET A 1 -18.41 84.89 -3.72
C MET A 1 -19.22 83.59 -3.59
N ARG A 2 -18.73 82.49 -4.14
CA ARG A 2 -19.31 81.15 -4.00
C ARG A 2 -18.27 80.28 -3.31
N LYS A 3 -18.64 79.69 -2.19
CA LYS A 3 -17.79 78.91 -1.27
C LYS A 3 -17.18 77.70 -1.99
N ALA A 4 -15.90 77.45 -1.74
CA ALA A 4 -15.16 76.30 -2.21
C ALA A 4 -14.88 75.32 -1.06
N LEU A 5 -14.88 74.03 -1.43
CA LEU A 5 -14.27 72.86 -0.80
C LEU A 5 -14.79 72.42 0.59
N GLU A 6 -15.58 71.34 0.58
CA GLU A 6 -15.49 70.33 1.64
C GLU A 6 -14.72 69.11 1.08
N ALA A 7 -13.70 68.71 1.83
CA ALA A 7 -12.79 67.63 1.52
C ALA A 7 -13.49 66.27 1.71
N GLY A 8 -13.40 65.43 0.69
CA GLY A 8 -13.92 64.06 0.73
C GLY A 8 -13.17 63.20 1.73
N VAL A 9 -13.93 62.57 2.64
CA VAL A 9 -13.47 61.42 3.41
C VAL A 9 -13.97 60.17 2.68
N LEU A 10 -13.11 59.57 1.84
CA LEU A 10 -13.35 58.23 1.31
C LEU A 10 -13.06 57.23 2.43
N ALA A 11 -14.11 56.77 3.11
CA ALA A 11 -14.02 55.62 3.99
C ALA A 11 -13.69 54.38 3.14
N ALA A 12 -12.46 53.87 3.27
CA ALA A 12 -12.06 52.62 2.66
C ALA A 12 -12.86 51.48 3.29
N ALA A 13 -13.85 50.96 2.56
CA ALA A 13 -14.53 49.72 2.89
C ALA A 13 -13.54 48.55 2.72
N PHE A 14 -12.79 48.25 3.79
CA PHE A 14 -12.01 47.03 3.85
C PHE A 14 -12.98 45.84 3.93
N LEU A 15 -13.01 45.08 2.84
CA LEU A 15 -13.73 43.82 2.69
C LEU A 15 -13.43 42.91 3.90
N LEU A 16 -14.47 42.52 4.64
CA LEU A 16 -14.40 41.39 5.58
C LEU A 16 -14.21 40.10 4.77
N ALA A 17 -12.97 39.79 4.41
CA ALA A 17 -12.61 38.42 4.07
C ALA A 17 -12.61 37.61 5.38
N PRO A 18 -13.36 36.49 5.48
CA PRO A 18 -13.26 35.62 6.64
C PRO A 18 -11.82 35.12 6.74
N GLN A 19 -11.17 35.39 7.86
CA GLN A 19 -9.87 34.83 8.19
C GLN A 19 -10.08 33.32 8.39
N VAL A 20 -9.87 32.53 7.34
CA VAL A 20 -9.80 31.07 7.48
C VAL A 20 -8.50 30.78 8.21
N GLY A 21 -8.58 30.68 9.54
CA GLY A 21 -7.47 30.26 10.36
C GLY A 21 -7.10 28.82 10.01
N TRP A 22 -5.90 28.61 9.49
CA TRP A 22 -5.33 27.27 9.43
C TRP A 22 -5.08 26.85 10.88
N ALA A 23 -5.81 25.84 11.35
CA ALA A 23 -5.59 25.31 12.69
C ALA A 23 -4.13 24.85 12.80
N GLN A 24 -3.36 25.43 13.72
CA GLN A 24 -2.04 24.92 14.08
C GLN A 24 -2.22 23.50 14.61
N SER A 25 -1.74 22.51 13.87
CA SER A 25 -1.74 21.14 14.35
C SER A 25 -0.76 21.02 15.51
N LYS A 26 -1.18 20.34 16.57
CA LYS A 26 -0.28 19.97 17.66
C LYS A 26 0.89 19.16 17.05
N PRO A 27 2.15 19.46 17.40
CA PRO A 27 3.28 18.72 16.87
C PRO A 27 3.13 17.24 17.20
N LEU A 28 3.39 16.37 16.22
CA LEU A 28 3.43 14.93 16.43
C LEU A 28 4.60 14.62 17.36
N VAL A 29 4.33 14.04 18.53
CA VAL A 29 5.34 13.61 19.49
C VAL A 29 5.41 12.10 19.47
N TYR A 30 6.62 11.54 19.39
CA TYR A 30 6.84 10.11 19.51
C TYR A 30 6.37 9.62 20.88
N SER A 31 5.41 8.69 20.89
CA SER A 31 4.96 8.05 22.13
C SER A 31 5.83 6.84 22.43
N SER A 32 6.42 6.79 23.63
CA SER A 32 7.09 5.59 24.15
C SER A 32 6.11 4.58 24.77
N GLN A 33 4.79 4.85 24.69
CA GLN A 33 3.76 3.95 25.19
C GLN A 33 3.67 2.74 24.24
N THR A 34 4.05 1.57 24.73
CA THR A 34 4.33 0.39 23.91
C THR A 34 3.09 -0.38 23.46
N ALA A 35 1.92 -0.13 24.06
CA ALA A 35 0.68 -0.80 23.69
C ALA A 35 -0.54 0.02 24.11
N ASN A 36 -1.50 0.16 23.19
CA ASN A 36 -2.87 0.54 23.50
C ASN A 36 -3.76 -0.68 23.27
N SER A 37 -4.20 -1.32 24.36
CA SER A 37 -5.05 -2.53 24.31
C SER A 37 -6.45 -2.27 23.72
N ALA A 38 -6.83 -1.00 23.53
CA ALA A 38 -8.11 -0.62 22.90
C ALA A 38 -8.04 -0.60 21.37
N THR A 39 -6.87 -0.81 20.76
CA THR A 39 -6.69 -0.78 19.30
C THR A 39 -6.01 -2.04 18.78
N GLY A 40 -6.63 -2.69 17.80
CA GLY A 40 -6.10 -3.87 17.13
C GLY A 40 -6.05 -3.66 15.62
N PHE A 41 -5.18 -4.42 14.94
CA PHE A 41 -5.19 -4.47 13.47
C PHE A 41 -6.15 -5.57 13.02
N ALA A 42 -7.13 -5.20 12.20
CA ALA A 42 -7.94 -6.16 11.47
C ALA A 42 -7.17 -6.58 10.21
N TYR A 43 -6.98 -7.89 10.05
CA TYR A 43 -6.38 -8.47 8.85
C TYR A 43 -7.44 -9.23 8.07
N LEU A 44 -7.27 -9.27 6.75
CA LEU A 44 -8.14 -10.04 5.88
C LEU A 44 -8.01 -11.53 6.19
N ASP A 45 -9.13 -12.24 6.34
CA ASP A 45 -9.12 -13.69 6.46
C ASP A 45 -8.96 -14.32 5.08
N THR A 46 -7.74 -14.78 4.79
CA THR A 46 -7.40 -15.42 3.51
C THR A 46 -7.48 -16.94 3.55
N ALA A 47 -7.89 -17.55 4.68
CA ALA A 47 -7.81 -18.99 4.87
C ALA A 47 -8.70 -19.80 3.91
N GLN A 48 -9.92 -19.30 3.65
CA GLN A 48 -10.92 -20.00 2.83
C GLN A 48 -11.01 -19.53 1.38
N ASP A 49 -10.29 -18.46 1.03
CA ASP A 49 -10.28 -17.90 -0.31
C ASP A 49 -9.78 -18.96 -1.32
N ALA A 50 -10.64 -19.31 -2.28
CA ALA A 50 -10.36 -20.37 -3.25
C ALA A 50 -9.21 -20.00 -4.20
N TYR A 51 -9.11 -18.73 -4.58
CA TYR A 51 -8.08 -18.20 -5.47
C TYR A 51 -6.71 -18.21 -4.79
N LEU A 52 -6.61 -17.72 -3.56
CA LEU A 52 -5.37 -17.71 -2.79
C LEU A 52 -4.91 -19.13 -2.43
N ARG A 53 -5.85 -20.03 -2.16
CA ARG A 53 -5.56 -21.46 -1.98
C ARG A 53 -5.02 -22.09 -3.26
N GLN A 54 -5.58 -21.76 -4.42
CA GLN A 54 -5.07 -22.22 -5.71
C GLN A 54 -3.64 -21.71 -5.95
N LEU A 55 -3.42 -20.40 -5.80
CA LEU A 55 -2.12 -19.76 -5.96
C LEU A 55 -1.04 -20.41 -5.07
N ARG A 56 -1.39 -20.68 -3.80
CA ARG A 56 -0.53 -21.34 -2.82
C ARG A 56 -0.12 -22.74 -3.25
N ARG A 57 -1.08 -23.54 -3.72
CA ARG A 57 -0.86 -24.95 -4.13
C ARG A 57 -0.04 -25.03 -5.41
N GLU A 58 -0.44 -24.33 -6.45
CA GLU A 58 0.19 -24.42 -7.79
C GLU A 58 1.63 -23.91 -7.83
N ASN A 59 2.02 -23.09 -6.86
CA ASN A 59 3.34 -22.48 -6.80
C ASN A 59 4.14 -22.90 -5.56
N SER A 60 3.67 -23.90 -4.81
CA SER A 60 4.37 -24.48 -3.65
C SER A 60 4.83 -23.44 -2.62
N LEU A 61 4.05 -22.37 -2.41
CA LEU A 61 4.45 -21.23 -1.57
C LEU A 61 4.64 -21.61 -0.08
N GLN A 62 3.96 -22.67 0.37
CA GLN A 62 4.16 -23.22 1.71
C GLN A 62 5.56 -23.83 1.86
N HIS A 63 6.03 -24.56 0.86
CA HIS A 63 7.36 -25.16 0.87
C HIS A 63 8.45 -24.09 0.78
N LEU A 64 8.25 -23.07 -0.07
CA LEU A 64 9.15 -21.92 -0.21
C LEU A 64 9.49 -21.26 1.14
N THR A 65 8.53 -21.21 2.06
CA THR A 65 8.62 -20.46 3.32
C THR A 65 8.75 -21.35 4.57
N ALA A 66 8.76 -22.67 4.40
CA ALA A 66 8.69 -23.64 5.50
C ALA A 66 9.84 -23.50 6.52
N HIS A 67 11.04 -23.15 6.04
CA HIS A 67 12.25 -23.04 6.88
C HIS A 67 12.47 -21.67 7.49
N ALA A 68 11.67 -20.66 7.11
CA ALA A 68 11.78 -19.32 7.68
C ALA A 68 10.89 -19.22 8.92
N PRO A 69 11.41 -18.92 10.11
CA PRO A 69 10.58 -18.80 11.31
C PRO A 69 9.86 -17.44 11.35
N LEU A 70 10.53 -16.35 10.97
CA LEU A 70 10.02 -14.99 11.10
C LEU A 70 9.22 -14.56 9.87
N ALA A 71 8.16 -13.78 10.10
CA ALA A 71 7.33 -13.19 9.05
C ALA A 71 8.15 -12.39 8.02
N ARG A 72 9.15 -11.63 8.49
CA ARG A 72 10.04 -10.83 7.64
C ARG A 72 10.85 -11.71 6.67
N ASP A 73 11.35 -12.85 7.15
CA ASP A 73 12.21 -13.74 6.37
C ASP A 73 11.38 -14.45 5.30
N LYS A 74 10.13 -14.80 5.64
CA LYS A 74 9.15 -15.32 4.66
C LYS A 74 8.83 -14.30 3.58
N ALA A 75 8.62 -13.03 3.97
CA ALA A 75 8.37 -11.96 3.00
C ALA A 75 9.55 -11.76 2.05
N LEU A 76 10.77 -11.84 2.57
CA LEU A 76 11.98 -11.80 1.76
C LEU A 76 12.06 -12.98 0.78
N LEU A 77 11.80 -14.21 1.22
CA LEU A 77 11.80 -15.41 0.37
C LEU A 77 10.76 -15.31 -0.75
N VAL A 78 9.57 -14.80 -0.45
CA VAL A 78 8.53 -14.54 -1.46
C VAL A 78 9.01 -13.49 -2.47
N GLY A 79 9.53 -12.35 -2.01
CA GLY A 79 10.05 -11.31 -2.91
C GLY A 79 11.17 -11.83 -3.82
N GLN A 80 12.10 -12.62 -3.28
CA GLN A 80 13.15 -13.26 -4.05
C GLN A 80 12.61 -14.28 -5.05
N TRP A 81 11.59 -15.05 -4.68
CA TRP A 81 10.93 -15.98 -5.59
C TRP A 81 10.29 -15.24 -6.76
N VAL A 82 9.51 -14.18 -6.52
CA VAL A 82 8.91 -13.36 -7.58
C VAL A 82 9.98 -12.76 -8.48
N HIS A 83 11.07 -12.25 -7.89
CA HIS A 83 12.17 -11.66 -8.65
C HIS A 83 12.80 -12.63 -9.65
N ARG A 84 12.80 -13.95 -9.35
CA ARG A 84 13.36 -15.00 -10.23
C ARG A 84 12.38 -15.51 -11.28
N LEU A 85 11.10 -15.15 -11.22
CA LEU A 85 10.11 -15.65 -12.16
C LEU A 85 10.32 -15.10 -13.57
N TRP A 86 10.77 -13.85 -13.71
CA TRP A 86 11.02 -13.20 -14.99
C TRP A 86 12.02 -12.04 -14.88
N LYS A 87 12.51 -11.55 -16.03
CA LYS A 87 13.32 -10.32 -16.12
C LYS A 87 12.44 -9.11 -16.36
N HIS A 88 12.77 -7.97 -15.77
CA HIS A 88 12.00 -6.75 -15.95
C HIS A 88 11.92 -6.32 -17.42
N SER A 89 10.72 -5.98 -17.89
CA SER A 89 10.44 -5.40 -19.21
C SER A 89 9.35 -4.35 -19.09
N GLY A 90 9.68 -3.08 -19.34
CA GLY A 90 8.77 -1.93 -19.19
C GLY A 90 7.60 -1.88 -20.19
N ARG A 91 7.59 -2.72 -21.24
CA ARG A 91 6.65 -2.62 -22.37
C ARG A 91 5.70 -3.81 -22.50
N ASN A 92 5.88 -4.86 -21.70
CA ASN A 92 5.14 -6.10 -21.88
C ASN A 92 4.11 -6.30 -20.77
N GLU A 93 2.88 -6.61 -21.17
CA GLU A 93 1.73 -6.78 -20.29
C GLU A 93 1.24 -8.23 -20.35
N PRO A 94 0.68 -8.77 -19.26
CA PRO A 94 0.06 -10.09 -19.29
C PRO A 94 -1.19 -10.09 -20.16
N SER A 95 -1.57 -11.25 -20.71
CA SER A 95 -2.83 -11.35 -21.48
C SER A 95 -4.06 -11.09 -20.61
N ALA A 96 -3.94 -11.33 -19.30
CA ALA A 96 -4.95 -10.98 -18.31
C ALA A 96 -4.28 -10.46 -17.02
N PRO A 97 -4.87 -9.46 -16.33
CA PRO A 97 -4.25 -8.80 -15.20
C PRO A 97 -4.26 -9.60 -13.88
N ASN A 98 -4.53 -10.91 -13.91
CA ASN A 98 -4.57 -11.78 -12.73
C ASN A 98 -3.23 -12.51 -12.50
N VAL A 99 -2.91 -12.83 -11.25
CA VAL A 99 -1.58 -13.37 -10.87
C VAL A 99 -1.34 -14.77 -11.40
N LEU A 100 -2.36 -15.63 -11.50
CA LEU A 100 -2.20 -16.97 -12.07
C LEU A 100 -1.77 -16.91 -13.54
N THR A 101 -2.38 -16.02 -14.33
CA THR A 101 -1.96 -15.76 -15.72
C THR A 101 -0.55 -15.18 -15.79
N ILE A 102 -0.21 -14.19 -14.96
CA ILE A 102 1.13 -13.59 -14.94
C ILE A 102 2.20 -14.66 -14.67
N ILE A 103 2.00 -15.51 -13.65
CA ILE A 103 2.95 -16.57 -13.31
C ILE A 103 3.03 -17.62 -14.42
N SER A 104 1.89 -18.03 -14.99
CA SER A 104 1.85 -19.00 -16.09
C SER A 104 2.64 -18.50 -17.31
N GLU A 105 2.43 -17.25 -17.71
CA GLU A 105 3.15 -16.63 -18.81
C GLU A 105 4.63 -16.40 -18.49
N ALA A 106 4.98 -16.06 -17.24
CA ALA A 106 6.38 -15.98 -16.80
C ALA A 106 7.09 -17.33 -16.90
N LYS A 107 6.42 -18.43 -16.52
CA LYS A 107 6.93 -19.80 -16.73
C LYS A 107 7.13 -20.13 -18.21
N ALA A 108 6.36 -19.50 -19.10
CA ALA A 108 6.55 -19.52 -20.56
C ALA A 108 7.59 -18.48 -21.06
N SER A 109 8.50 -18.04 -20.19
CA SER A 109 9.60 -17.09 -20.49
C SER A 109 9.17 -15.66 -20.82
N LYS A 110 7.92 -15.27 -20.52
CA LYS A 110 7.47 -13.89 -20.69
C LYS A 110 8.03 -13.00 -19.57
N ASN A 111 8.34 -11.76 -19.94
CA ASN A 111 8.94 -10.74 -19.07
C ASN A 111 7.96 -9.60 -18.83
N PHE A 112 7.89 -9.01 -17.63
CA PHE A 112 6.86 -8.00 -17.28
C PHE A 112 7.42 -6.76 -16.57
N ARG A 113 6.55 -5.77 -16.41
CA ARG A 113 6.86 -4.47 -15.78
C ARG A 113 6.87 -4.58 -14.26
N CYS A 114 7.20 -3.47 -13.61
CA CYS A 114 7.26 -3.35 -12.16
C CYS A 114 5.89 -3.62 -11.48
N VAL A 115 4.78 -3.25 -12.12
CA VAL A 115 3.44 -3.41 -11.55
C VAL A 115 3.05 -4.88 -11.39
N GLU A 116 3.49 -5.76 -12.31
CA GLU A 116 3.26 -7.19 -12.18
C GLU A 116 4.06 -7.80 -11.01
N TYR A 117 5.28 -7.33 -10.74
CA TYR A 117 6.03 -7.79 -9.55
C TYR A 117 5.26 -7.46 -8.26
N ALA A 118 4.70 -6.24 -8.16
CA ALA A 118 3.93 -5.82 -7.00
C ALA A 118 2.64 -6.66 -6.81
N LYS A 119 1.91 -6.92 -7.90
CA LYS A 119 0.71 -7.77 -7.89
C LYS A 119 1.02 -9.19 -7.41
N VAL A 120 1.99 -9.85 -8.05
CA VAL A 120 2.36 -11.22 -7.72
C VAL A 120 2.89 -11.33 -6.29
N THR A 121 3.71 -10.37 -5.86
CA THR A 121 4.22 -10.34 -4.47
C THR A 121 3.08 -10.21 -3.46
N THR A 122 2.14 -9.28 -3.69
CA THR A 122 1.01 -9.06 -2.78
C THR A 122 0.16 -10.30 -2.63
N ASP A 123 -0.27 -10.90 -3.74
CA ASP A 123 -1.11 -12.10 -3.70
C ASP A 123 -0.36 -13.31 -3.15
N ALA A 124 0.94 -13.45 -3.42
CA ALA A 124 1.74 -14.52 -2.83
C ALA A 124 1.87 -14.40 -1.30
N LEU A 125 2.01 -13.17 -0.77
CA LEU A 125 2.02 -12.91 0.67
C LEU A 125 0.66 -13.15 1.32
N LEU A 126 -0.43 -12.73 0.66
CA LEU A 126 -1.80 -13.02 1.09
C LEU A 126 -2.10 -14.53 1.05
N ALA A 127 -1.61 -15.21 0.02
CA ALA A 127 -1.73 -16.64 -0.14
C ALA A 127 -0.92 -17.40 0.89
N TRP A 128 0.22 -16.90 1.37
CA TRP A 128 0.86 -17.50 2.55
C TRP A 128 0.03 -17.31 3.84
N ALA A 129 -0.78 -16.26 3.88
CA ALA A 129 -1.48 -15.78 5.07
C ALA A 129 -0.50 -15.42 6.17
N LEU A 130 0.21 -14.27 6.02
CA LEU A 130 0.94 -13.64 7.13
C LEU A 130 -0.04 -13.25 8.25
N LYS A 131 -0.51 -14.23 9.01
CA LYS A 131 -0.96 -14.02 10.39
C LYS A 131 0.31 -13.85 11.21
N PRO A 132 0.57 -12.68 11.82
CA PRO A 132 1.67 -12.56 12.75
C PRO A 132 1.48 -13.62 13.85
N ALA A 133 2.46 -14.52 13.97
CA ALA A 133 2.38 -15.69 14.86
C ALA A 133 2.41 -15.33 16.36
N CYS A 134 2.46 -14.04 16.71
CA CYS A 134 2.69 -13.55 18.07
C CYS A 134 1.44 -13.13 18.86
N TRP A 135 0.22 -13.58 18.48
CA TRP A 135 -1.02 -13.16 19.16
C TRP A 135 -1.89 -14.33 19.62
N ARG A 136 -1.28 -15.34 20.27
CA ARG A 136 -1.98 -16.23 21.19
C ARG A 136 -1.29 -16.22 22.54
#